data_AF-A0A945CQU5-F1
#
_entry.id   AF-A0A945CQU5-F1
#
_cell.length_a   1.000
_cell.length_b   1.000
_cell.length_c   1.000
_cell.angle_alpha   90.00
_cell.angle_beta   90.00
_cell.angle_gamma   90.00
#
_symmetry.space_group_name_H-M   'P 1'
#
loop_
_entity.id
_entity.type
_entity.pdbx_description
1 polymer ?
#
loop_
_entity_poly.entity_id
_entity_poly.type
_entity_poly.pdbx_seq_one_letter_code
_entity_poly.pdbx_strand_id
1 'polypeptide(L)'
;MITVRRMQICFCLLLLLALRAQAAEPHPVQARLLANVEEVAPGMAFHLGVELRMAPEWHTYWRFSGDAGMPTQVEWELPDRFAAGELQWPLPHKYEEAGGLTAYGYADETMLLAG
;
A
#
# COMPACT_ATOMS: atom_id res chain seq x y z
N MET A 1 -30.76 35.01 -38.87
CA MET A 1 -30.57 33.55 -38.80
C MET A 1 -29.08 33.25 -38.72
N ILE A 2 -28.64 32.42 -37.74
CA ILE A 2 -27.39 31.61 -37.70
C ILE A 2 -26.37 31.87 -36.54
N THR A 3 -26.26 33.04 -35.89
CA THR A 3 -25.05 33.27 -35.05
C THR A 3 -25.08 32.72 -33.60
N VAL A 4 -26.24 32.56 -32.97
CA VAL A 4 -26.29 32.23 -31.52
C VAL A 4 -26.12 30.72 -31.23
N ARG A 5 -26.59 29.85 -32.14
CA ARG A 5 -26.61 28.39 -31.93
C ARG A 5 -25.23 27.74 -32.08
N ARG A 6 -24.29 28.38 -32.80
CA ARG A 6 -22.90 27.93 -32.98
C ARG A 6 -22.01 28.23 -31.76
N MET A 7 -22.28 29.33 -31.04
CA MET A 7 -21.51 29.75 -29.87
C MET A 7 -21.82 28.89 -28.63
N GLN A 8 -23.09 28.51 -28.45
CA GLN A 8 -23.54 27.66 -27.34
C GLN A 8 -22.92 26.24 -27.38
N ILE A 9 -22.69 25.70 -28.58
CA ILE A 9 -22.13 24.35 -28.78
C ILE A 9 -20.64 24.33 -28.40
N CYS A 10 -19.87 25.37 -28.72
CA CYS A 10 -18.46 25.46 -28.30
C CYS A 10 -18.31 25.55 -26.78
N PHE A 11 -19.21 26.25 -26.09
CA PHE A 11 -19.17 26.39 -24.64
C PHE A 11 -19.50 25.06 -23.91
N CYS A 12 -20.47 24.29 -24.40
CA CYS A 12 -20.76 22.95 -23.85
C CYS A 12 -19.66 21.91 -24.13
N LEU A 13 -18.97 21.99 -25.28
CA LEU A 13 -17.85 21.09 -25.59
C LEU A 13 -16.60 21.39 -24.74
N LEU A 14 -16.35 22.65 -24.38
CA LEU A 14 -15.26 23.04 -23.48
C LEU A 14 -15.49 22.58 -22.03
N LEU A 15 -16.74 22.53 -21.56
CA LEU A 15 -17.10 22.02 -20.24
C LEU A 15 -16.97 20.49 -20.10
N LEU A 16 -17.19 19.73 -21.18
CA LEU A 16 -17.01 18.28 -21.20
C LEU A 16 -15.53 17.84 -21.18
N LEU A 17 -14.62 18.68 -21.66
CA LEU A 17 -13.16 18.43 -21.64
C LEU A 17 -12.52 18.67 -20.26
N ALA A 18 -13.14 19.48 -19.40
CA ALA A 18 -12.62 19.82 -18.07
C ALA A 18 -12.92 18.74 -17.01
N LEU A 19 -13.87 17.83 -17.27
CA LEU A 19 -14.16 16.70 -16.38
C LEU A 19 -13.21 15.53 -16.68
N ARG A 20 -11.91 15.78 -16.65
CA ARG A 20 -10.96 14.69 -16.47
C ARG A 20 -11.07 14.28 -15.02
N ALA A 21 -11.63 13.09 -14.76
CA ALA A 21 -11.48 12.45 -13.47
C ALA A 21 -9.97 12.43 -13.16
N GLN A 22 -9.56 13.17 -12.13
CA GLN A 22 -8.21 13.09 -11.62
C GLN A 22 -8.10 11.71 -10.99
N ALA A 23 -7.59 10.75 -11.75
CA ALA A 23 -7.25 9.45 -11.21
C ALA A 23 -6.26 9.70 -10.07
N ALA A 24 -6.54 9.13 -8.90
CA ALA A 24 -5.57 9.16 -7.82
C ALA A 24 -4.29 8.46 -8.32
N GLU A 25 -3.15 9.10 -8.13
CA GLU A 25 -1.87 8.43 -8.37
C GLU A 25 -1.81 7.18 -7.48
N PRO A 26 -1.31 6.05 -7.99
CA PRO A 26 -1.16 4.85 -7.19
C PRO A 26 -0.36 5.16 -5.93
N HIS A 27 -0.78 4.59 -4.80
CA HIS A 27 0.02 4.68 -3.58
C HIS A 27 1.42 4.11 -3.86
N PRO A 28 2.50 4.77 -3.41
CA PRO A 28 3.88 4.36 -3.74
C PRO A 28 4.29 3.02 -3.12
N VAL A 29 3.49 2.53 -2.17
CA VAL A 29 3.61 1.18 -1.61
C VAL A 29 2.38 0.39 -1.99
N GLN A 30 2.57 -0.72 -2.69
CA GLN A 30 1.53 -1.68 -3.05
C GLN A 30 1.58 -2.87 -2.10
N ALA A 31 0.42 -3.32 -1.63
CA ALA A 31 0.30 -4.45 -0.72
C ALA A 31 -0.45 -5.61 -1.37
N ARG A 32 0.01 -6.84 -1.14
CA ARG A 32 -0.68 -8.07 -1.53
C ARG A 32 -0.69 -9.06 -0.37
N LEU A 33 -1.78 -9.80 -0.24
CA LEU A 33 -1.89 -10.91 0.69
C LEU A 33 -1.66 -12.22 -0.07
N LEU A 34 -0.72 -13.03 0.38
CA LEU A 34 -0.39 -14.34 -0.17
C LEU A 34 -0.60 -15.41 0.90
N ALA A 35 -1.04 -16.59 0.50
CA ALA A 35 -1.10 -17.76 1.37
C ALA A 35 -0.09 -18.81 0.89
N ASN A 36 0.47 -19.60 1.81
CA ASN A 36 1.34 -20.71 1.45
C ASN A 36 0.57 -21.98 1.03
N VAL A 37 -0.75 -21.90 0.94
CA VAL A 37 -1.69 -22.99 0.62
C VAL A 37 -2.78 -22.49 -0.32
N GLU A 38 -3.34 -23.39 -1.12
CA GLU A 38 -4.47 -23.10 -2.02
C GLU A 38 -5.83 -23.40 -1.37
N GLU A 39 -5.86 -24.33 -0.41
CA GLU A 39 -7.06 -24.76 0.30
C GLU A 39 -6.77 -24.85 1.81
N VAL A 40 -7.80 -24.60 2.63
CA VAL A 40 -7.74 -24.68 4.08
C VAL A 40 -8.80 -25.63 4.62
N ALA A 41 -8.43 -26.44 5.61
CA ALA A 41 -9.33 -27.35 6.32
C ALA A 41 -9.42 -26.97 7.81
N PRO A 42 -10.51 -27.31 8.52
CA PRO A 42 -10.61 -27.06 9.95
C PRO A 42 -9.43 -27.65 10.73
N GLY A 43 -8.78 -26.83 11.56
CA GLY A 43 -7.61 -27.20 12.37
C GLY A 43 -6.29 -27.21 11.62
N MET A 44 -6.27 -26.87 10.33
CA MET A 44 -5.04 -26.73 9.55
C MET A 44 -4.42 -25.36 9.78
N ALA A 45 -3.21 -25.32 10.33
CA ALA A 45 -2.39 -24.10 10.39
C ALA A 45 -1.78 -23.80 9.02
N PHE A 46 -1.69 -22.52 8.67
CA PHE A 46 -1.10 -22.04 7.43
C PHE A 46 -0.52 -20.64 7.63
N HIS A 47 0.30 -20.18 6.70
CA HIS A 47 0.92 -18.86 6.77
C HIS A 47 0.30 -17.91 5.76
N LEU A 48 0.18 -16.66 6.19
CA LEU A 48 -0.11 -15.51 5.35
C LEU A 48 1.14 -14.64 5.22
N GLY A 49 1.40 -14.17 4.01
CA GLY A 49 2.41 -13.19 3.69
C GLY A 49 1.77 -11.88 3.27
N VAL A 50 2.09 -10.79 3.97
CA VAL A 50 1.81 -9.43 3.53
C VAL A 50 3.01 -8.96 2.72
N GLU A 51 2.91 -9.10 1.40
CA GLU A 51 3.92 -8.62 0.45
C GLU A 51 3.74 -7.12 0.28
N LEU A 52 4.81 -6.37 0.51
CA LEU A 52 4.87 -4.92 0.30
C LEU A 52 5.90 -4.65 -0.79
N ARG A 53 5.48 -3.95 -1.84
CA ARG A 53 6.36 -3.49 -2.93
C ARG A 53 6.38 -1.98 -2.96
N MET A 54 7.57 -1.39 -2.86
CA MET A 54 7.76 0.05 -2.84
C MET A 54 8.26 0.54 -4.19
N ALA A 55 7.74 1.70 -4.62
CA ALA A 55 8.28 2.44 -5.75
C ALA A 55 9.72 2.91 -5.46
N PRO A 56 10.51 3.24 -6.49
CA PRO A 56 11.86 3.76 -6.30
C PRO A 56 11.88 4.96 -5.33
N GLU A 57 12.89 5.00 -4.46
CA GLU A 57 13.07 6.03 -3.43
C GLU A 57 12.02 6.02 -2.29
N TRP A 58 11.14 5.02 -2.23
CA TRP A 58 10.22 4.82 -1.12
C TRP A 58 10.65 3.67 -0.21
N HIS A 59 10.43 3.86 1.09
CA HIS A 59 10.65 2.85 2.13
C HIS A 59 9.46 2.75 3.09
N THR A 60 9.36 1.62 3.77
CA THR A 60 8.46 1.39 4.91
C THR A 60 9.28 1.09 6.15
N TYR A 61 8.70 1.25 7.33
CA TYR A 61 9.45 1.12 8.59
C TYR A 61 9.25 -0.24 9.25
N TRP A 62 10.31 -0.68 9.92
CA TRP A 62 10.34 -1.86 10.76
C TRP A 62 9.57 -1.64 12.07
N ARG A 63 9.26 -2.74 12.80
CA ARG A 63 8.58 -2.70 14.12
C ARG A 63 9.24 -1.75 15.12
N PHE A 64 10.57 -1.65 15.08
CA PHE A 64 11.35 -0.67 15.84
C PHE A 64 11.98 0.31 14.86
N SER A 65 11.22 1.35 14.48
CA SER A 65 11.57 2.23 13.37
C SER A 65 12.79 3.11 13.61
N GLY A 66 13.30 3.23 14.84
CA GLY A 66 14.44 4.06 15.19
C GLY A 66 14.01 5.44 15.71
N ASP A 67 14.79 6.47 15.37
CA ASP A 67 14.56 7.87 15.78
C ASP A 67 13.49 8.58 14.93
N ALA A 68 13.13 7.99 13.79
CA ALA A 68 12.14 8.51 12.85
C ALA A 68 11.19 7.41 12.35
N GLY A 69 10.10 7.84 11.71
CA GLY A 69 9.13 6.95 11.06
C GLY A 69 8.04 6.37 11.97
N MET A 70 7.10 5.66 11.34
CA MET A 70 6.04 4.92 12.02
C MET A 70 6.05 3.47 11.55
N PRO A 71 6.06 2.49 12.46
CA PRO A 71 6.10 1.08 12.09
C PRO A 71 4.90 0.73 11.22
N THR A 72 5.11 -0.15 10.24
CA THR A 72 4.02 -0.70 9.44
C THR A 72 3.00 -1.40 10.34
N GLN A 73 1.72 -1.17 10.11
CA GLN A 73 0.64 -1.82 10.84
C GLN A 73 -0.17 -2.70 9.89
N VAL A 74 -0.50 -3.90 10.36
CA VAL A 74 -1.43 -4.81 9.67
C VAL A 74 -2.58 -5.08 10.62
N GLU A 75 -3.76 -4.65 10.20
CA GLU A 75 -5.01 -4.91 10.90
C GLU A 75 -5.73 -6.05 10.18
N TRP A 76 -6.07 -7.10 10.93
CA TRP A 76 -6.68 -8.30 10.39
C TRP A 76 -8.19 -8.26 10.54
N GLU A 77 -8.90 -8.24 9.42
CA GLU A 77 -10.34 -8.51 9.37
C GLU A 77 -10.55 -9.97 8.96
N LEU A 78 -10.69 -10.85 9.94
CA LEU A 78 -10.81 -12.29 9.72
C LEU A 78 -12.23 -12.78 9.98
N PRO A 79 -12.69 -13.82 9.25
CA PRO A 79 -13.92 -14.50 9.60
C PRO A 79 -13.87 -15.12 10.99
N ASP A 80 -15.05 -15.39 11.57
CA ASP A 80 -15.16 -16.11 12.83
C ASP A 80 -14.31 -17.39 12.83
N ARG A 81 -13.67 -17.67 13.97
CA ARG A 81 -12.83 -18.86 14.24
C ARG A 81 -11.47 -18.88 13.53
N PHE A 82 -11.13 -17.86 12.75
CA PHE A 82 -9.75 -17.62 12.32
C PHE A 82 -9.03 -16.74 13.35
N ALA A 83 -7.72 -16.95 13.45
CA ALA A 83 -6.82 -16.09 14.21
C ALA A 83 -5.51 -15.98 13.42
N ALA A 84 -4.92 -14.79 13.39
CA ALA A 84 -3.56 -14.59 12.91
C ALA A 84 -2.63 -14.48 14.11
N GLY A 85 -1.50 -15.18 14.08
CA GLY A 85 -0.42 -15.00 15.04
C GLY A 85 0.28 -13.64 14.90
N GLU A 86 1.31 -13.43 15.72
CA GLU A 86 2.14 -12.24 15.63
C GLU A 86 2.83 -12.13 14.26
N LEU A 87 2.95 -10.91 13.75
CA LEU A 87 3.76 -10.63 12.58
C LEU A 87 5.23 -10.95 12.86
N GLN A 88 5.81 -11.75 11.97
CA GLN A 88 7.23 -12.03 11.88
C GLN A 88 7.85 -11.06 10.88
N TRP A 89 8.93 -10.42 11.31
CA TRP A 89 9.56 -9.33 10.58
C TRP A 89 10.93 -9.78 10.06
N PRO A 90 11.23 -9.66 8.77
CA PRO A 90 12.57 -9.89 8.26
C PRO A 90 13.55 -8.83 8.80
N LEU A 91 14.85 -9.11 8.69
CA LEU A 91 15.88 -8.17 9.10
C LEU A 91 15.76 -6.86 8.29
N PRO A 92 15.69 -5.68 8.93
CA PRO A 92 15.56 -4.42 8.23
C PRO A 92 16.90 -3.89 7.72
N HIS A 93 16.82 -2.89 6.85
CA HIS A 93 17.93 -2.00 6.54
C HIS A 93 17.98 -0.83 7.52
N LYS A 94 19.18 -0.29 7.72
CA LYS A 94 19.41 0.96 8.43
C LYS A 94 19.48 2.12 7.43
N TYR A 95 18.78 3.20 7.71
CA TYR A 95 18.77 4.44 6.96
C TYR A 95 19.21 5.61 7.84
N GLU A 96 19.92 6.56 7.23
CA GLU A 96 20.25 7.85 7.85
C GLU A 96 19.33 8.90 7.23
N GLU A 97 18.47 9.49 8.04
CA GLU A 97 17.53 10.52 7.63
C GLU A 97 18.06 11.93 7.93
N ALA A 98 17.33 12.93 7.42
CA ALA A 98 17.67 14.32 7.63
C ALA A 98 17.81 14.66 9.13
N GLY A 99 18.82 15.47 9.46
CA GLY A 99 19.12 15.81 10.85
C GLY A 99 19.93 14.74 11.60
N GLY A 100 20.45 13.71 10.92
CA GLY A 100 21.28 12.67 11.54
C GLY A 100 20.47 11.65 12.33
N LEU A 101 19.20 11.48 11.98
CA LEU A 101 18.30 10.52 12.59
C LEU A 101 18.53 9.14 11.98
N THR A 102 18.51 8.09 12.79
CA THR A 102 18.57 6.72 12.28
C THR A 102 17.16 6.15 12.15
N ALA A 103 16.83 5.58 11.00
CA ALA A 103 15.61 4.80 10.79
C ALA A 103 15.90 3.36 10.38
N TYR A 104 14.97 2.45 10.68
CA TYR A 104 15.03 1.05 10.25
C TYR A 104 13.79 0.68 9.44
N GLY A 105 14.00 0.01 8.31
CA GLY A 105 12.92 -0.25 7.38
C GLY A 105 13.27 -1.17 6.23
N TYR A 106 12.44 -1.11 5.20
CA TYR A 106 12.57 -1.88 3.98
C TYR A 106 12.48 -0.94 2.77
N ALA A 107 13.13 -1.32 1.66
CA ALA A 107 13.00 -0.71 0.34
C ALA A 107 12.74 -1.82 -0.69
N ASP A 108 12.31 -1.46 -1.90
CA ASP A 108 12.00 -2.36 -3.03
C ASP A 108 10.86 -3.36 -2.75
N GLU A 109 11.11 -4.36 -1.91
CA GLU A 109 10.15 -5.41 -1.56
C GLU A 109 10.44 -5.97 -0.16
N THR A 110 9.38 -6.31 0.58
CA THR A 110 9.47 -7.06 1.83
C THR A 110 8.23 -7.93 2.05
N MET A 111 8.35 -8.92 2.94
CA MET A 111 7.26 -9.82 3.31
C MET A 111 7.16 -9.88 4.82
N LEU A 112 5.99 -9.53 5.37
CA LEU A 112 5.67 -9.80 6.77
C LEU A 112 4.87 -11.09 6.84
N LEU A 113 5.27 -12.02 7.71
CA LEU A 113 4.61 -13.33 7.82
C LEU A 113 3.72 -13.39 9.06
N ALA A 114 2.54 -13.97 8.94
CA ALA A 114 1.69 -14.37 10.05
C ALA A 114 1.36 -15.86 9.89
N GLY A 115 1.21 -16.58 11.00
CA GLY A 115 0.85 -18.01 11.02
C GLY A 115 0.08 -18.39 12.27
#